data_AF-A0A7V9ZEG9-F1
#
_entry.id   AF-A0A7V9ZEG9-F1
#
_cell.length_a   1.000
_cell.length_b   1.000
_cell.length_c   1.000
_cell.angle_alpha   90.00
_cell.angle_beta   90.00
_cell.angle_gamma   90.00
#
_symmetry.space_group_name_H-M   'P 1'
#
loop_
_entity.id
_entity.type
_entity.pdbx_description
1 polymer ?
#
loop_
_entity_poly.entity_id
_entity_poly.type
_entity_poly.pdbx_seq_one_letter_code
_entity_poly.pdbx_strand_id
1 'polypeptide(L)' 'MTGPELWGIAEVAEALDVDRSTVYEWQRRSDFPRPVARLRMGPVWEAEALRDWRRQEMRQRRKRRKF' A
#
# COMPACT_ATOMS: atom_id res chain seq x y z
N MET A 1 -20.34 10.61 -11.22
CA MET A 1 -19.08 10.74 -10.45
C MET A 1 -18.70 9.35 -9.98
N THR A 2 -17.53 8.85 -10.38
CA THR A 2 -17.04 7.55 -9.92
C THR A 2 -16.41 7.74 -8.54
N GLY A 3 -16.75 6.87 -7.57
CA GLY A 3 -16.14 6.92 -6.24
C GLY A 3 -14.64 6.62 -6.25
N PRO A 4 -13.95 6.75 -5.10
CA PRO A 4 -12.52 6.46 -5.01
C PRO A 4 -12.22 5.00 -5.38
N GLU A 5 -11.10 4.78 -6.06
CA GLU A 5 -10.61 3.43 -6.37
C GLU A 5 -10.13 2.77 -5.06
N LEU A 6 -10.75 1.64 -4.71
CA LEU A 6 -10.43 0.88 -3.51
C LEU A 6 -9.74 -0.43 -3.85
N TRP A 7 -8.66 -0.73 -3.13
CA TRP A 7 -7.90 -1.95 -3.29
C TRP A 7 -7.91 -2.79 -2.01
N GLY A 8 -8.11 -4.09 -2.16
CA GLY A 8 -7.77 -5.08 -1.15
C GLY A 8 -6.33 -5.58 -1.33
N ILE A 9 -5.94 -6.58 -0.54
CA ILE A 9 -4.55 -7.09 -0.52
C ILE A 9 -4.10 -7.61 -1.88
N ALA A 10 -4.99 -8.26 -2.64
CA ALA A 10 -4.66 -8.82 -3.95
C ALA A 10 -4.39 -7.70 -4.97
N GLU A 11 -5.24 -6.68 -5.00
CA GLU A 11 -5.11 -5.54 -5.90
C GLU A 11 -3.87 -4.70 -5.53
N VAL A 12 -3.55 -4.53 -4.24
CA VAL A 12 -2.30 -3.89 -3.81
C VAL A 12 -1.08 -4.64 -4.34
N ALA A 13 -1.08 -5.96 -4.19
CA ALA A 13 0.04 -6.82 -4.59
C ALA A 13 0.28 -6.74 -6.11
N GLU A 14 -0.78 -6.87 -6.91
CA GLU A 14 -0.72 -6.77 -8.36
C GLU A 14 -0.30 -5.36 -8.82
N ALA A 15 -0.96 -4.31 -8.31
CA ALA A 15 -0.74 -2.95 -8.79
C ALA A 15 0.63 -2.36 -8.38
N LEU A 16 1.22 -2.86 -7.28
CA LEU A 16 2.53 -2.42 -6.81
C LEU A 16 3.67 -3.41 -7.12
N ASP A 17 3.37 -4.46 -7.89
CA ASP A 17 4.30 -5.51 -8.32
C ASP A 17 5.09 -6.12 -7.14
N VAL A 18 4.35 -6.65 -6.16
CA VAL A 18 4.89 -7.32 -4.98
C VAL A 18 4.05 -8.53 -4.59
N ASP A 19 4.63 -9.46 -3.84
CA ASP A 19 3.87 -10.55 -3.25
C ASP A 19 2.86 -10.09 -2.20
N ARG A 20 1.75 -10.84 -2.04
CA ARG A 20 0.77 -10.59 -0.97
C ARG A 20 1.41 -10.63 0.43
N SER A 21 2.41 -11.49 0.65
CA SER A 21 3.19 -11.55 1.89
C SER A 21 3.88 -10.22 2.22
N THR A 22 4.38 -9.52 1.20
CA THR A 22 4.97 -8.18 1.34
C THR A 22 3.94 -7.18 1.82
N VAL A 23 2.70 -7.24 1.31
CA VAL A 23 1.60 -6.37 1.75
C VAL A 23 1.25 -6.66 3.21
N TYR A 24 1.15 -7.92 3.62
CA TYR A 24 0.91 -8.31 5.02
C TYR A 24 1.99 -7.77 5.97
N GLU A 25 3.26 -7.82 5.55
CA GLU A 25 4.37 -7.27 6.34
C GLU A 25 4.30 -5.75 6.41
N TRP A 26 3.93 -5.07 5.32
CA TRP A 26 3.75 -3.63 5.32
C TRP A 26 2.68 -3.16 6.29
N GLN A 27 1.60 -3.92 6.47
CA GLN A 27 0.55 -3.59 7.44
C GLN A 27 1.06 -3.49 8.89
N ARG A 28 2.20 -4.10 9.21
CA ARG A 28 2.83 -4.03 10.54
C ARG A 28 3.65 -2.75 10.72
N ARG A 29 3.93 -2.02 9.65
CA ARG A 29 4.70 -0.78 9.69
C ARG A 29 3.82 0.40 10.10
N SER A 30 4.36 1.27 10.94
CA SER A 30 3.65 2.48 11.40
C SER A 30 3.45 3.52 10.30
N ASP A 31 4.26 3.48 9.24
CA ASP A 31 4.20 4.41 8.12
C ASP A 31 3.30 3.93 6.96
N PHE A 32 2.77 2.70 7.03
CA PHE A 32 1.89 2.17 6.00
C PHE A 32 0.48 2.78 6.10
N PRO A 33 -0.21 3.05 4.96
CA PRO A 33 -1.53 3.66 4.98
C PRO A 33 -2.55 2.88 5.83
N ARG A 34 -3.36 3.63 6.59
CA ARG A 34 -4.47 3.03 7.35
C ARG A 34 -5.58 2.61 6.38
N PRO A 35 -6.19 1.44 6.57
CA PRO A 35 -7.31 1.02 5.74
C PRO A 35 -8.52 1.91 5.97
N VAL A 36 -9.24 2.23 4.89
CA VAL A 36 -10.49 3.01 4.97
C VAL A 36 -11.66 2.18 5.49
N ALA A 37 -11.59 0.85 5.30
CA ALA A 37 -12.52 -0.09 5.92
C ALA A 37 -11.87 -1.45 6.16
N ARG A 38 -12.43 -2.23 7.08
CA ARG A 38 -12.11 -3.64 7.28
C ARG A 38 -13.36 -4.47 6.99
N LEU A 39 -13.32 -5.19 5.88
CA LEU A 39 -14.40 -6.07 5.43
C LEU A 39 -14.11 -7.51 5.88
N ARG A 40 -15.10 -8.41 5.73
CA ARG A 40 -14.92 -9.84 6.03
C ARG A 40 -13.82 -10.49 5.18
N MET A 41 -13.64 -10.02 3.95
CA MET A 41 -12.58 -10.45 3.04
C MET A 41 -11.20 -9.86 3.36
N GLY A 42 -11.14 -8.82 4.21
CA GLY A 42 -9.91 -8.13 4.56
C GLY A 42 -10.03 -6.61 4.56
N PRO A 43 -8.94 -5.92 4.92
CA PRO A 43 -8.83 -4.47 4.81
C PRO A 43 -8.88 -3.98 3.35
N VAL A 44 -9.42 -2.79 3.17
CA VAL A 44 -9.39 -2.06 1.90
C VAL A 44 -8.82 -0.66 2.11
N TRP A 45 -8.12 -0.16 1.10
CA TRP A 45 -7.46 1.15 1.10
C TRP A 45 -7.84 1.93 -0.15
N GLU A 46 -7.69 3.25 -0.09
CA GLU A 46 -7.65 4.07 -1.29
C GLU A 46 -6.37 3.79 -2.08
N ALA A 47 -6.53 3.54 -3.38
CA ALA A 47 -5.42 3.26 -4.29
C ALA A 47 -4.40 4.42 -4.33
N GLU A 48 -4.87 5.66 -4.28
CA GLU A 48 -4.02 6.85 -4.32
C GLU A 48 -3.06 6.90 -3.12
N ALA A 49 -3.56 6.68 -1.91
CA ALA A 49 -2.76 6.67 -0.69
C ALA A 49 -1.64 5.60 -0.73
N LEU A 50 -1.94 4.41 -1.27
CA LEU A 50 -0.96 3.34 -1.43
C LEU A 50 0.11 3.69 -2.46
N ARG A 51 -0.28 4.26 -3.61
CA ARG A 51 0.65 4.72 -4.65
C ARG A 51 1.57 5.80 -4.11
N ASP A 52 1.04 6.77 -3.37
CA ASP A 52 1.84 7.84 -2.76
C ASP A 52 2.83 7.34 -1.73
N TRP A 53 2.36 6.50 -0.81
CA TRP A 53 3.22 5.86 0.15
C TRP A 53 4.37 5.09 -0.53
N ARG A 54 4.06 4.29 -1.56
CA ARG A 54 5.09 3.51 -2.29
C ARG A 54 6.11 4.41 -2.97
N ARG A 55 5.69 5.53 -3.57
CA ARG A 55 6.61 6.52 -4.15
C ARG A 55 7.54 7.12 -3.10
N GLN A 56 7.01 7.48 -1.93
CA GLN A 56 7.81 8.01 -0.83
C GLN A 56 8.81 6.96 -0.32
N GLU A 57 8.36 5.73 -0.11
CA GLU A 57 9.17 4.61 0.35
C GLU A 57 10.39 4.37 -0.57
N MET A 58 10.16 4.34 -1.88
CA MET A 58 11.23 4.21 -2.89
C MET A 58 12.21 5.39 -2.88
N ARG A 59 11.71 6.62 -2.71
CA ARG A 59 12.56 7.82 -2.58
C ARG A 59 13.46 7.72 -1.36
N GLN A 60 12.94 7.27 -0.22
CA GLN A 60 13.73 7.12 1.01
C GLN A 60 14.77 6.00 0.88
N ARG A 61 14.44 4.86 0.27
CA ARG A 61 15.40 3.79 -0.03
C ARG A 61 16.55 4.28 -0.91
N ARG A 62 16.24 5.06 -1.95
CA ARG A 62 17.25 5.64 -2.86
C ARG A 62 18.17 6.63 -2.13
N LYS A 63 17.62 7.47 -1.25
CA LYS A 63 18.43 8.39 -0.43
C LYS A 63 19.37 7.63 0.49
N ARG A 64 18.88 6.61 1.21
CA ARG A 64 19.69 5.79 2.12
C ARG A 64 20.84 5.05 1.44
N ARG A 65 20.73 4.69 0.15
CA ARG A 65 21.80 4.01 -0.61
C ARG A 65 22.91 4.95 -1.09
N LYS A 66 22.71 6.27 -1.02
CA LYS A 66 23.68 7.29 -1.46
C LYS A 66 24.55 7.82 -0.30
N PHE A 67 24.32 7.32 0.91
CA PHE A 67 25.11 7.54 2.12
C PHE A 67 25.67 6.19 2.57
#